data_AF-A0A538JMR2-F1
#
_entry.id   AF-A0A538JMR2-F1
#
_cell.length_a   1.000
_cell.length_b   1.000
_cell.length_c   1.000
_cell.angle_alpha   90.00
_cell.angle_beta   90.00
_cell.angle_gamma   90.00
#
_symmetry.space_group_name_H-M   'P 1'
#
loop_
_entity.id
_entity.type
_entity.pdbx_description
1 polymer ?
#
loop_
_entity_poly.entity_id
_entity_poly.type
_entity_poly.pdbx_seq_one_letter_code
_entity_poly.pdbx_strand_id
1 'polypeptide(L)'
;MRTTSGVICLATGVAGMLVAAVLIVGLAHNAERTAPRQLRALVTEYDQPRGALEAMLVAGDGQVFAALARDPSLSHPEVFRYGRFDAAYRAQRPLLGYLSWALSGGDPGRVAMAMAVLAVLGAGLATGTLAGFLTRPWLALLIVPSPAGLAVLYSLTPELLALGLALVGLLAWRRDNRYLAVACFTLAGLGRESMLLVTAACAVVELVGRRRPPAVLVIPFATWLGWVALAHARFGESLWPLRAQGDVGAPFVEMFRQLERWKAMDVLTVVLAGAAAIAVAVAVRRHRDGLLPWVGVAFAALATLLGASIWAEWFNSARLLLPLYAAGLGAVYGREPM
;
A
#
# COMPACT_ATOMS: atom_id res chain seq x y z
N MET A 1 10.66 22.37 22.51
CA MET A 1 11.13 21.12 21.87
C MET A 1 10.12 20.48 20.90
N ARG A 2 8.80 20.77 20.90
CA ARG A 2 7.83 20.19 19.94
C ARG A 2 7.90 20.74 18.51
N THR A 3 8.39 21.97 18.32
CA THR A 3 8.43 22.67 17.01
C THR A 3 9.51 22.10 16.08
N THR A 4 10.69 21.78 16.59
CA THR A 4 11.82 21.26 15.80
C THR A 4 11.50 19.90 15.17
N SER A 5 10.75 19.05 15.86
CA SER A 5 10.34 17.73 15.33
C SER A 5 9.35 17.85 14.17
N GLY A 6 8.45 18.83 14.21
CA GLY A 6 7.47 19.06 13.14
C GLY A 6 8.15 19.50 11.83
N VAL A 7 9.10 20.43 11.92
CA VAL A 7 9.87 20.91 10.76
C VAL A 7 10.66 19.78 10.09
N ILE A 8 11.29 18.91 10.88
CA ILE A 8 12.06 17.77 10.33
C ILE A 8 11.14 16.75 9.63
N CYS A 9 9.97 16.47 10.20
CA CYS A 9 8.98 15.59 9.56
C CYS A 9 8.50 16.18 8.23
N LEU A 10 8.19 17.48 8.21
CA LEU A 10 7.79 18.19 7.00
C LEU A 10 8.89 18.18 5.93
N ALA A 11 10.13 18.52 6.29
CA ALA A 11 11.27 18.51 5.38
C ALA A 11 11.54 17.11 4.81
N THR A 12 11.41 16.07 5.64
CA THR A 12 11.55 14.67 5.20
C THR A 12 10.40 14.25 4.27
N GLY A 13 9.19 14.75 4.50
CA GLY A 13 8.06 14.57 3.61
C GLY A 13 8.30 15.22 2.25
N VAL A 14 8.70 16.49 2.22
CA VAL A 14 9.03 17.21 0.98
C VAL A 14 10.16 16.52 0.21
N ALA A 15 11.22 16.08 0.90
CA ALA A 15 12.28 15.31 0.26
C ALA A 15 11.77 13.97 -0.32
N GLY A 16 10.87 13.27 0.39
CA GLY A 16 10.21 12.07 -0.12
C GLY A 16 9.39 12.33 -1.38
N MET A 17 8.66 13.45 -1.43
CA MET A 17 7.93 13.89 -2.63
C MET A 17 8.88 14.13 -3.81
N LEU A 18 9.99 14.84 -3.59
CA LEU A 18 10.97 15.13 -4.63
C LEU A 18 11.60 13.85 -5.20
N VAL A 19 12.01 12.92 -4.34
CA VAL A 19 12.56 11.63 -4.78
C VAL A 19 11.52 10.85 -5.58
N ALA A 20 10.28 10.78 -5.10
CA ALA A 20 9.20 10.09 -5.81
C ALA A 20 8.90 10.72 -7.18
N ALA A 21 8.87 12.06 -7.27
CA ALA A 21 8.64 12.77 -8.53
C ALA A 21 9.73 12.47 -9.56
N VAL A 22 11.01 12.52 -9.16
CA VAL A 22 12.14 12.17 -10.04
C VAL A 22 12.05 10.73 -10.52
N LEU A 23 11.75 9.80 -9.61
CA LEU A 23 11.59 8.39 -9.96
C LEU A 23 10.41 8.17 -10.92
N ILE A 24 9.25 8.79 -10.67
CA ILE A 24 8.08 8.67 -11.56
C ILE A 24 8.42 9.19 -12.96
N VAL A 25 9.08 10.34 -13.09
CA VAL A 25 9.49 10.87 -14.41
C VAL A 25 10.41 9.88 -15.13
N GLY A 26 11.41 9.34 -14.44
CA GLY A 26 12.33 8.34 -15.01
C GLY A 26 11.63 7.05 -15.42
N LEU A 27 10.75 6.53 -14.56
CA LEU A 27 9.98 5.30 -14.80
C LEU A 27 8.98 5.49 -15.96
N ALA A 28 8.30 6.64 -16.03
CA ALA A 28 7.37 6.95 -17.10
C ALA A 28 8.08 7.03 -18.46
N HIS A 29 9.22 7.72 -18.52
CA HIS A 29 10.00 7.80 -19.76
C HIS A 29 10.63 6.46 -20.14
N ASN A 30 10.95 5.60 -19.18
CA ASN A 30 11.35 4.23 -19.46
C ASN A 30 10.18 3.40 -20.01
N ALA A 31 9.01 3.48 -19.39
CA ALA A 31 7.80 2.77 -19.82
C ALA A 31 7.39 3.18 -21.23
N GLU A 32 7.45 4.46 -21.59
CA GLU A 32 7.14 4.93 -22.95
C GLU A 32 8.02 4.26 -24.02
N ARG A 33 9.31 4.02 -23.70
CA ARG A 33 10.26 3.40 -24.61
C ARG A 33 10.10 1.89 -24.73
N THR A 34 9.49 1.23 -23.75
CA THR A 34 9.42 -0.24 -23.66
C THR A 34 7.99 -0.81 -23.83
N ALA A 35 6.96 -0.07 -23.41
CA ALA A 35 5.56 -0.52 -23.35
C ALA A 35 4.94 -0.90 -24.71
N PRO A 36 5.23 -0.25 -25.85
CA PRO A 36 4.58 -0.58 -27.13
C PRO A 36 4.88 -2.00 -27.66
N ARG A 37 5.77 -2.77 -27.04
CA ARG A 37 6.29 -4.02 -27.64
C ARG A 37 5.85 -5.32 -26.99
N GLN A 38 5.26 -5.35 -25.78
CA GLN A 38 5.17 -6.63 -25.03
C GLN A 38 3.93 -6.89 -24.14
N LEU A 39 3.09 -5.89 -23.82
CA LEU A 39 2.02 -6.09 -22.82
C LEU A 39 0.64 -5.73 -23.36
N ARG A 40 -0.27 -6.69 -23.36
CA ARG A 40 -1.70 -6.43 -23.59
C ARG A 40 -2.26 -5.83 -22.30
N ALA A 41 -2.81 -4.62 -22.38
CA ALA A 41 -3.40 -3.95 -21.22
C ALA A 41 -4.51 -4.82 -20.62
N LEU A 42 -4.61 -4.82 -19.29
CA LEU A 42 -5.68 -5.48 -18.54
C LEU A 42 -7.02 -4.76 -18.74
N VAL A 43 -6.97 -3.43 -18.91
CA VAL A 43 -8.11 -2.56 -19.17
C VAL A 43 -8.06 -2.12 -20.64
N THR A 44 -9.13 -2.37 -21.38
CA THR A 44 -9.19 -2.16 -22.84
C THR A 44 -8.97 -0.70 -23.26
N GLU A 45 -9.37 0.27 -22.42
CA GLU A 45 -9.17 1.69 -22.69
C GLU A 45 -7.69 2.11 -22.79
N TYR A 46 -6.79 1.32 -22.23
CA TYR A 46 -5.35 1.58 -22.21
C TYR A 46 -4.56 0.73 -23.21
N ASP A 47 -5.24 0.10 -24.19
CA ASP A 47 -4.58 -0.65 -25.27
C ASP A 47 -3.63 0.22 -26.10
N GLN A 48 -3.90 1.53 -26.16
CA GLN A 48 -3.07 2.52 -26.84
C GLN A 48 -2.74 3.67 -25.88
N PRO A 49 -1.73 3.48 -25.00
CA PRO A 49 -1.39 4.48 -23.99
C PRO A 49 -0.94 5.79 -24.65
N ARG A 50 -1.53 6.90 -24.19
CA ARG A 50 -1.24 8.26 -24.67
C ARG A 50 -0.12 8.87 -23.82
N GLY A 51 1.11 8.54 -24.21
CA GLY A 51 2.33 9.09 -23.62
C GLY A 51 2.81 8.35 -22.37
N ALA A 52 3.85 8.91 -21.75
CA ALA A 52 4.66 8.24 -20.73
C ALA A 52 3.90 7.75 -19.48
N LEU A 53 2.96 8.55 -18.95
CA LEU A 53 2.23 8.16 -17.73
C LEU A 53 1.22 7.04 -18.00
N GLU A 54 0.49 7.07 -19.11
CA GLU A 54 -0.40 5.95 -19.45
C GLU A 54 0.38 4.69 -19.79
N ALA A 55 1.54 4.81 -20.45
CA ALA A 55 2.44 3.68 -20.69
C ALA A 55 2.88 3.02 -19.36
N MET A 56 3.15 3.85 -18.35
CA MET A 56 3.48 3.41 -17.00
C MET A 56 2.29 2.74 -16.29
N LEU A 57 1.07 3.28 -16.44
CA LEU A 57 -0.15 2.64 -15.92
C LEU A 57 -0.35 1.23 -16.49
N VAL A 58 -0.06 1.02 -17.77
CA VAL A 58 -0.16 -0.28 -18.46
C VAL A 58 0.94 -1.24 -18.03
N ALA A 59 2.15 -0.72 -17.79
CA ALA A 59 3.30 -1.51 -17.35
C ALA A 59 3.13 -2.10 -15.93
N GLY A 60 2.17 -1.59 -15.15
CA GLY A 60 1.79 -2.11 -13.83
C GLY A 60 0.27 -2.20 -13.63
N ASP A 61 -0.15 -2.17 -12.36
CA ASP A 61 -1.56 -2.26 -11.98
C ASP A 61 -2.30 -0.91 -11.98
N GLY A 62 -1.61 0.20 -12.30
CA GLY A 62 -2.18 1.55 -12.23
C GLY A 62 -3.40 1.73 -13.13
N GLN A 63 -3.42 1.08 -14.30
CA GLN A 63 -4.55 1.08 -15.24
C GLN A 63 -5.89 0.70 -14.59
N VAL A 64 -5.85 -0.12 -13.54
CA VAL A 64 -7.04 -0.55 -12.78
C VAL A 64 -7.65 0.60 -12.02
N PHE A 65 -6.83 1.31 -11.25
CA PHE A 65 -7.28 2.45 -10.45
C PHE A 65 -7.68 3.60 -11.36
N ALA A 66 -7.03 3.72 -12.52
CA ALA A 66 -7.37 4.68 -13.54
C ALA A 66 -8.74 4.39 -14.17
N ALA A 67 -9.07 3.11 -14.43
CA ALA A 67 -10.40 2.70 -14.87
C ALA A 67 -11.47 3.02 -13.83
N LEU A 68 -11.22 2.73 -12.55
CA LEU A 68 -12.13 3.10 -11.45
C LEU A 68 -12.32 4.62 -11.32
N ALA A 69 -11.28 5.41 -11.64
CA ALA A 69 -11.37 6.87 -11.66
C ALA A 69 -12.20 7.40 -12.85
N ARG A 70 -12.21 6.69 -13.98
CA ARG A 70 -13.04 7.04 -15.15
C ARG A 70 -14.49 6.60 -14.99
N ASP A 71 -14.74 5.58 -14.19
CA ASP A 71 -16.07 5.07 -13.87
C ASP A 71 -16.32 5.01 -12.34
N PRO A 72 -16.51 6.17 -11.68
CA PRO A 72 -16.81 6.20 -10.24
C PRO A 72 -18.19 5.60 -9.91
N SER A 73 -19.00 5.28 -10.92
CA SER A 73 -20.31 4.65 -10.72
C SER A 73 -20.25 3.11 -10.71
N LEU A 74 -19.12 2.54 -11.12
CA LEU A 74 -18.91 1.09 -11.30
C LEU A 74 -19.92 0.47 -12.28
N SER A 75 -20.31 1.22 -13.32
CA SER A 75 -21.33 0.82 -14.30
C SER A 75 -20.77 0.15 -15.55
N HIS A 76 -19.45 0.23 -15.78
CA HIS A 76 -18.79 -0.23 -17.02
C HIS A 76 -17.76 -1.34 -16.76
N PRO A 77 -18.14 -2.49 -16.17
CA PRO A 77 -17.19 -3.59 -15.93
C PRO A 77 -16.58 -4.20 -17.19
N GLU A 78 -17.20 -4.01 -18.35
CA GLU A 78 -16.76 -4.56 -19.64
C GLU A 78 -15.39 -4.06 -20.10
N VAL A 79 -14.86 -2.98 -19.50
CA VAL A 79 -13.51 -2.50 -19.76
C VAL A 79 -12.43 -3.44 -19.23
N PHE A 80 -12.77 -4.29 -18.25
CA PHE A 80 -11.85 -5.28 -17.67
C PHE A 80 -11.87 -6.57 -18.48
N ARG A 81 -10.71 -6.98 -19.02
CA ARG A 81 -10.61 -8.13 -19.93
C ARG A 81 -10.98 -9.47 -19.30
N TYR A 82 -10.74 -9.62 -17.99
CA TYR A 82 -11.05 -10.86 -17.26
C TYR A 82 -12.48 -10.85 -16.68
N GLY A 83 -13.33 -9.94 -17.16
CA GLY A 83 -14.75 -9.90 -16.87
C GLY A 83 -15.09 -9.28 -15.51
N ARG A 84 -16.36 -9.44 -15.14
CA ARG A 84 -16.97 -8.77 -13.98
C ARG A 84 -16.36 -9.21 -12.65
N PHE A 85 -15.90 -10.45 -12.55
CA PHE A 85 -15.24 -10.94 -11.34
C PHE A 85 -13.92 -10.20 -11.06
N ASP A 86 -13.06 -10.04 -12.07
CA ASP A 86 -11.80 -9.31 -11.92
C ASP A 86 -12.04 -7.82 -11.65
N ALA A 87 -13.02 -7.21 -12.32
CA ALA A 87 -13.45 -5.84 -12.05
C ALA A 87 -13.88 -5.66 -10.58
N ALA A 88 -14.69 -6.58 -10.07
CA ALA A 88 -15.20 -6.54 -8.71
C ALA A 88 -14.10 -6.78 -7.65
N TYR A 89 -13.16 -7.71 -7.90
CA TYR A 89 -11.98 -7.91 -7.06
C TYR A 89 -11.13 -6.63 -6.98
N ARG A 90 -10.92 -5.97 -8.10
CA ARG A 90 -10.11 -4.75 -8.19
C ARG A 90 -10.78 -3.54 -7.56
N ALA A 91 -12.10 -3.46 -7.66
CA ALA A 91 -12.90 -2.41 -7.04
C ALA A 91 -12.89 -2.45 -5.51
N GLN A 92 -12.35 -3.47 -4.85
CA GLN A 92 -12.22 -3.53 -3.39
C GLN A 92 -11.31 -2.45 -2.79
N ARG A 93 -10.53 -1.76 -3.63
CA ARG A 93 -9.54 -0.73 -3.25
C ARG A 93 -9.92 0.65 -3.83
N PRO A 94 -11.03 1.25 -3.39
CA PRO A 94 -11.61 2.41 -4.06
C PRO A 94 -10.81 3.69 -3.92
N LEU A 95 -10.05 3.88 -2.84
CA LEU A 95 -9.57 5.21 -2.44
C LEU A 95 -8.82 5.93 -3.58
N LEU A 96 -7.88 5.25 -4.25
CA LEU A 96 -7.08 5.90 -5.29
C LEU A 96 -7.92 6.26 -6.51
N GLY A 97 -8.88 5.42 -6.90
CA GLY A 97 -9.77 5.71 -8.02
C GLY A 97 -10.60 6.96 -7.76
N TYR A 98 -11.26 7.04 -6.60
CA TYR A 98 -12.09 8.20 -6.24
C TYR A 98 -11.29 9.48 -6.03
N LEU A 99 -10.11 9.40 -5.40
CA LEU A 99 -9.24 10.58 -5.25
C LEU A 99 -8.72 11.06 -6.62
N SER A 100 -8.40 10.13 -7.53
CA SER A 100 -7.93 10.47 -8.87
C SER A 100 -9.04 11.10 -9.71
N TRP A 101 -10.28 10.59 -9.61
CA TRP A 101 -11.46 11.19 -10.24
C TRP A 101 -11.70 12.61 -9.72
N ALA A 102 -11.65 12.81 -8.40
CA ALA A 102 -11.84 14.12 -7.79
C ALA A 102 -10.74 15.11 -8.22
N LEU A 103 -9.47 14.68 -8.21
CA LEU A 103 -8.33 15.51 -8.57
C LEU A 103 -8.25 15.77 -10.09
N SER A 104 -8.75 14.88 -10.93
CA SER A 104 -8.88 15.11 -12.37
C SER A 104 -10.08 15.99 -12.74
N GLY A 105 -11.00 16.25 -11.80
CA GLY A 105 -12.26 16.95 -12.06
C GLY A 105 -13.19 16.16 -12.98
N GLY A 106 -13.07 14.83 -12.99
CA GLY A 106 -13.81 13.94 -13.89
C GLY A 106 -13.27 13.87 -15.32
N ASP A 107 -12.19 14.59 -15.66
CA ASP A 107 -11.55 14.53 -16.99
C ASP A 107 -10.73 13.22 -17.13
N PRO A 108 -11.11 12.30 -18.04
CA PRO A 108 -10.41 11.04 -18.25
C PRO A 108 -8.95 11.21 -18.70
N GLY A 109 -8.63 12.31 -19.37
CA GLY A 109 -7.27 12.62 -19.87
C GLY A 109 -6.31 13.09 -18.77
N ARG A 110 -6.82 13.51 -17.61
CA ARG A 110 -6.01 13.97 -16.46
C ARG A 110 -5.79 12.91 -15.40
N VAL A 111 -6.46 11.75 -15.49
CA VAL A 111 -6.42 10.70 -14.48
C VAL A 111 -5.00 10.20 -14.21
N ALA A 112 -4.20 9.94 -15.26
CA ALA A 112 -2.83 9.46 -15.08
C ALA A 112 -1.94 10.47 -14.33
N MET A 113 -2.13 11.76 -14.61
CA MET A 113 -1.44 12.84 -13.89
C MET A 113 -1.93 12.95 -12.44
N ALA A 114 -3.25 12.86 -12.20
CA ALA A 114 -3.82 12.86 -10.87
C ALA A 114 -3.26 11.72 -10.00
N MET A 115 -3.16 10.51 -10.56
CA MET A 115 -2.54 9.37 -9.89
C MET A 115 -1.07 9.59 -9.58
N ALA A 116 -0.29 10.15 -10.52
CA ALA A 116 1.11 10.48 -10.30
C ALA A 116 1.28 11.51 -9.16
N VAL A 117 0.44 12.55 -9.12
CA VAL A 117 0.41 13.54 -8.03
C VAL A 117 0.09 12.88 -6.70
N LEU A 118 -0.92 12.00 -6.65
CA LEU A 118 -1.28 11.27 -5.43
C LEU A 118 -0.17 10.30 -4.98
N ALA A 119 0.57 9.68 -5.89
CA ALA A 119 1.73 8.85 -5.56
C ALA A 119 2.85 9.70 -4.93
N VAL A 120 3.13 10.89 -5.48
CA VAL A 120 4.10 11.85 -4.92
C VAL A 120 3.67 12.30 -3.52
N LEU A 121 2.41 12.71 -3.35
CA LEU A 121 1.85 13.11 -2.06
C LEU A 121 1.87 11.96 -1.04
N GLY A 122 1.53 10.75 -1.48
CA GLY A 122 1.58 9.54 -0.67
C GLY A 122 3.00 9.22 -0.19
N ALA A 123 4.01 9.36 -1.06
CA ALA A 123 5.41 9.21 -0.68
C ALA A 123 5.81 10.22 0.40
N GLY A 124 5.46 11.50 0.23
CA GLY A 124 5.74 12.53 1.22
C GLY A 124 5.03 12.31 2.56
N LEU A 125 3.77 11.88 2.51
CA LEU A 125 3.01 11.55 3.72
C LEU A 125 3.64 10.36 4.46
N ALA A 126 4.03 9.31 3.74
CA ALA A 126 4.67 8.14 4.31
C ALA A 126 6.03 8.47 4.93
N THR A 127 6.94 9.12 4.20
CA THR A 127 8.28 9.45 4.70
C THR A 127 8.22 10.47 5.82
N GLY A 128 7.43 11.53 5.66
CA GLY A 128 7.31 12.60 6.67
C GLY A 128 6.71 12.11 7.97
N THR A 129 5.72 11.21 7.90
CA THR A 129 5.11 10.65 9.11
C THR A 129 6.00 9.59 9.75
N LEU A 130 6.64 8.72 8.96
CA LEU A 130 7.59 7.72 9.46
C LEU A 130 8.78 8.38 10.17
N ALA A 131 9.27 9.51 9.65
CA ALA A 131 10.32 10.31 10.27
C ALA A 131 10.01 10.74 11.71
N GLY A 132 8.71 10.82 12.07
CA GLY A 132 8.26 11.05 13.45
C GLY A 132 8.62 9.91 14.40
N PHE A 133 8.66 8.67 13.90
CA PHE A 133 8.96 7.47 14.68
C PHE A 133 10.46 7.18 14.82
N LEU A 134 11.33 7.78 13.98
CA LEU A 134 12.75 7.42 13.89
C LEU A 134 13.68 8.41 14.60
N THR A 135 14.69 7.89 15.31
CA THR A 135 15.80 8.65 15.91
C THR A 135 16.60 9.41 14.86
N ARG A 136 16.74 8.82 13.66
CA ARG A 136 17.34 9.40 12.47
C ARG A 136 16.26 9.60 11.39
N PRO A 137 15.59 10.76 11.37
CA PRO A 137 14.44 11.03 10.50
C PRO A 137 14.67 10.76 9.01
N TRP A 138 15.85 11.11 8.50
CA TRP A 138 16.20 10.95 7.09
C TRP A 138 16.16 9.48 6.63
N LEU A 139 16.28 8.50 7.53
CA LEU A 139 16.14 7.08 7.19
C LEU A 139 14.75 6.74 6.66
N ALA A 140 13.72 7.53 6.99
CA ALA A 140 12.40 7.36 6.42
C ALA A 140 12.39 7.50 4.89
N LEU A 141 13.33 8.26 4.31
CA LEU A 141 13.47 8.42 2.86
C LEU A 141 13.79 7.09 2.16
N LEU A 142 14.41 6.12 2.86
CA LEU A 142 14.75 4.81 2.30
C LEU A 142 13.53 4.00 1.87
N ILE A 143 12.33 4.33 2.36
CA ILE A 143 11.10 3.68 1.93
C ILE A 143 10.83 3.90 0.44
N VAL A 144 11.11 5.09 -0.09
CA VAL A 144 10.80 5.44 -1.49
C VAL A 144 11.66 4.66 -2.50
N PRO A 145 13.01 4.61 -2.38
CA PRO A 145 13.87 3.83 -3.27
C PRO A 145 14.01 2.35 -2.88
N SER A 146 13.35 1.88 -1.80
CA SER A 146 13.31 0.45 -1.46
C SER A 146 12.60 -0.35 -2.57
N PRO A 147 12.81 -1.68 -2.66
CA PRO A 147 12.02 -2.51 -3.58
C PRO A 147 10.52 -2.30 -3.43
N ALA A 148 10.01 -2.15 -2.20
CA ALA A 148 8.60 -1.90 -1.95
C ALA A 148 8.14 -0.54 -2.49
N GLY A 149 8.89 0.53 -2.23
CA GLY A 149 8.57 1.86 -2.75
C GLY A 149 8.66 1.94 -4.28
N LEU A 150 9.71 1.35 -4.86
CA LEU A 150 9.88 1.27 -6.31
C LEU A 150 8.74 0.49 -6.98
N ALA A 151 8.30 -0.63 -6.41
CA ALA A 151 7.18 -1.40 -6.95
C ALA A 151 5.87 -0.58 -7.01
N VAL A 152 5.62 0.20 -5.95
CA VAL A 152 4.44 1.07 -5.84
C VAL A 152 4.51 2.23 -6.81
N LEU A 153 5.66 2.90 -6.89
CA LEU A 153 5.86 4.00 -7.84
C LEU A 153 5.76 3.48 -9.28
N TYR A 154 6.43 2.37 -9.61
CA TYR A 154 6.37 1.73 -10.92
C TYR A 154 4.95 1.45 -11.39
N SER A 155 4.07 1.05 -10.46
CA SER A 155 2.70 0.67 -10.78
C SER A 155 1.67 1.79 -10.56
N LEU A 156 2.07 2.94 -10.01
CA LEU A 156 1.18 4.03 -9.58
C LEU A 156 -0.01 3.53 -8.74
N THR A 157 0.29 2.75 -7.69
CA THR A 157 -0.71 2.10 -6.82
C THR A 157 -0.83 2.79 -5.44
N PRO A 158 -1.89 2.53 -4.64
CA PRO A 158 -2.23 3.34 -3.45
C PRO A 158 -1.31 3.19 -2.23
N GLU A 159 -0.38 2.25 -2.23
CA GLU A 159 0.24 1.72 -1.01
C GLU A 159 1.02 2.76 -0.21
N LEU A 160 1.73 3.68 -0.87
CA LEU A 160 2.47 4.73 -0.18
C LEU A 160 1.51 5.72 0.50
N LEU A 161 0.42 6.09 -0.19
CA LEU A 161 -0.63 6.92 0.40
C LEU A 161 -1.31 6.19 1.57
N ALA A 162 -1.65 4.92 1.39
CA ALA A 162 -2.30 4.10 2.41
C ALA A 162 -1.38 3.89 3.63
N LEU A 163 -0.07 3.67 3.42
CA LEU A 163 0.94 3.62 4.48
C LEU A 163 1.02 4.96 5.21
N GLY A 164 1.10 6.08 4.49
CA GLY A 164 1.14 7.42 5.09
C GLY A 164 -0.08 7.68 5.96
N LEU A 165 -1.29 7.38 5.47
CA LEU A 165 -2.52 7.47 6.24
C LEU A 165 -2.49 6.57 7.48
N ALA A 166 -2.08 5.31 7.33
CA ALA A 166 -1.94 4.39 8.45
C ALA A 166 -0.98 4.92 9.52
N LEU A 167 0.18 5.45 9.13
CA LEU A 167 1.16 6.04 10.06
C LEU A 167 0.61 7.28 10.77
N VAL A 168 -0.14 8.14 10.07
CA VAL A 168 -0.83 9.29 10.69
C VAL A 168 -1.85 8.77 11.70
N GLY A 169 -2.58 7.71 11.34
CA GLY A 169 -3.52 7.05 12.23
C GLY A 169 -2.87 6.53 13.50
N LEU A 170 -1.71 5.87 13.39
CA LEU A 170 -0.93 5.40 14.54
C LEU A 170 -0.46 6.57 15.43
N LEU A 171 0.01 7.67 14.83
CA LEU A 171 0.41 8.87 15.59
C LEU A 171 -0.78 9.54 16.28
N ALA A 172 -1.94 9.59 15.64
CA ALA A 172 -3.17 10.11 16.23
C ALA A 172 -3.65 9.21 17.38
N TRP A 173 -3.56 7.88 17.20
CA TRP A 173 -3.90 6.89 18.22
C TRP A 173 -3.06 7.06 19.48
N ARG A 174 -1.74 7.22 19.33
CA ARG A 174 -0.81 7.51 20.45
C ARG A 174 -1.14 8.80 21.18
N ARG A 175 -1.70 9.79 20.48
CA ARG A 175 -2.13 11.08 21.05
C ARG A 175 -3.56 11.08 21.56
N ASP A 176 -4.18 9.90 21.67
CA ASP A 176 -5.57 9.71 22.09
C ASP A 176 -6.62 10.40 21.18
N ASN A 177 -6.22 10.85 19.99
CA ASN A 177 -7.14 11.37 18.99
C ASN A 177 -7.75 10.22 18.18
N ARG A 178 -8.72 9.54 18.81
CA ARG A 178 -9.35 8.33 18.26
C ARG A 178 -10.11 8.59 16.96
N TYR A 179 -10.72 9.76 16.80
CA TYR A 179 -11.46 10.13 15.60
C TYR A 179 -10.55 10.22 14.37
N LEU A 180 -9.46 11.00 14.47
CA LEU A 180 -8.51 11.11 13.37
C LEU A 180 -7.86 9.76 13.08
N ALA A 181 -7.51 9.01 14.12
CA ALA A 181 -6.92 7.68 13.95
C ALA A 181 -7.81 6.73 13.16
N VAL A 182 -9.08 6.63 13.53
CA VAL A 182 -10.05 5.75 12.87
C VAL A 182 -10.37 6.22 11.46
N ALA A 183 -10.47 7.53 11.22
CA ALA A 183 -10.63 8.08 9.88
C ALA A 183 -9.44 7.69 8.98
N CYS A 184 -8.21 7.87 9.48
CA CYS A 184 -7.00 7.50 8.75
C CYS A 184 -6.89 5.98 8.51
N PHE A 185 -7.20 5.15 9.50
CA PHE A 185 -7.23 3.69 9.34
C PHE A 185 -8.27 3.23 8.33
N THR A 186 -9.45 3.87 8.34
CA THR A 186 -10.53 3.59 7.38
C THR A 186 -10.08 3.93 5.96
N LEU A 187 -9.54 5.13 5.75
CA LEU A 187 -9.02 5.53 4.44
C LEU A 187 -7.85 4.61 4.01
N ALA A 188 -6.93 4.26 4.90
CA ALA A 188 -5.85 3.32 4.59
C ALA A 188 -6.39 1.96 4.14
N GLY A 189 -7.40 1.41 4.83
CA GLY A 189 -8.07 0.16 4.45
C GLY A 189 -8.80 0.23 3.10
N LEU A 190 -9.42 1.38 2.78
CA LEU A 190 -10.02 1.64 1.47
C LEU A 190 -8.97 1.86 0.37
N GLY A 191 -7.74 2.23 0.72
CA GLY A 191 -6.60 2.24 -0.20
C GLY A 191 -6.07 0.84 -0.47
N ARG A 192 -5.95 0.02 0.58
CA ARG A 192 -5.57 -1.38 0.49
C ARG A 192 -6.08 -2.17 1.68
N GLU A 193 -6.79 -3.26 1.42
CA GLU A 193 -7.40 -4.12 2.43
C GLU A 193 -6.40 -4.66 3.46
N SER A 194 -5.15 -4.93 3.05
CA SER A 194 -4.10 -5.38 3.97
C SER A 194 -3.75 -4.33 5.03
N MET A 195 -4.05 -3.05 4.82
CA MET A 195 -3.86 -2.00 5.82
C MET A 195 -4.85 -2.11 6.98
N LEU A 196 -5.92 -2.91 6.86
CA LEU A 196 -6.76 -3.27 8.01
C LEU A 196 -5.97 -4.02 9.09
N LEU A 197 -4.86 -4.67 8.73
CA LEU A 197 -3.93 -5.26 9.69
C LEU A 197 -3.31 -4.22 10.63
N VAL A 198 -3.18 -2.96 10.22
CA VAL A 198 -2.74 -1.87 11.10
C VAL A 198 -3.75 -1.61 12.21
N THR A 199 -5.04 -1.62 11.86
CA THR A 199 -6.15 -1.48 12.82
C THR A 199 -6.18 -2.69 13.76
N ALA A 200 -6.02 -3.90 13.22
CA ALA A 200 -5.94 -5.12 14.01
C ALA A 200 -4.77 -5.09 14.99
N ALA A 201 -3.59 -4.62 14.56
CA ALA A 201 -2.42 -4.48 15.42
C ALA A 201 -2.68 -3.52 16.59
N CYS A 202 -3.42 -2.42 16.38
CA CYS A 202 -3.84 -1.53 17.48
C CYS A 202 -4.73 -2.26 18.48
N ALA A 203 -5.69 -3.07 18.02
CA ALA A 203 -6.55 -3.86 18.90
C ALA A 203 -5.74 -4.91 19.70
N VAL A 204 -4.77 -5.56 19.06
CA VAL A 204 -3.87 -6.53 19.72
C VAL A 204 -3.05 -5.84 20.82
N VAL A 205 -2.51 -4.65 20.56
CA VAL A 205 -1.75 -3.89 21.56
C VAL A 205 -2.60 -3.56 22.79
N GLU A 206 -3.85 -3.12 22.61
CA GLU A 206 -4.76 -2.89 23.75
C GLU A 206 -4.99 -4.19 24.54
N LEU A 207 -5.20 -5.33 23.88
CA LEU A 207 -5.37 -6.64 24.53
C LEU A 207 -4.13 -7.10 25.28
N VAL A 208 -2.94 -6.93 24.70
CA VAL A 208 -1.64 -7.26 25.31
C VAL A 208 -1.42 -6.41 26.57
N GLY A 209 -1.82 -5.14 26.53
CA GLY A 209 -1.87 -4.24 27.67
C GLY A 209 -3.00 -4.55 28.67
N ARG A 210 -3.72 -5.66 28.51
CA ARG A 210 -4.89 -6.09 29.32
C ARG A 210 -6.06 -5.10 29.33
N ARG A 211 -6.20 -4.30 28.27
CA ARG A 211 -7.31 -3.37 28.04
C ARG A 211 -8.29 -3.98 27.03
N ARG A 212 -9.55 -3.57 27.11
CA ARG A 212 -10.54 -3.90 26.08
C ARG A 212 -10.31 -2.97 24.88
N PRO A 213 -10.14 -3.49 23.66
CA PRO A 213 -10.08 -2.64 22.46
C PRO A 213 -11.35 -1.81 22.36
N PRO A 214 -11.24 -0.50 22.09
CA PRO A 214 -12.42 0.34 21.94
C PRO A 214 -13.19 -0.09 20.68
N ALA A 215 -14.52 -0.13 20.78
CA ALA A 215 -15.42 -0.57 19.70
C ALA A 215 -15.25 0.23 18.40
N VAL A 216 -14.73 1.46 18.48
CA VAL A 216 -14.44 2.32 17.33
C VAL A 216 -13.46 1.68 16.32
N LEU A 217 -12.61 0.73 16.74
CA LEU A 217 -11.72 -0.01 15.85
C LEU A 217 -12.46 -0.98 14.90
N VAL A 218 -13.76 -1.22 15.10
CA VAL A 218 -14.59 -1.99 14.15
C VAL A 218 -14.89 -1.17 12.89
N ILE A 219 -14.90 0.16 12.97
CA ILE A 219 -15.32 1.05 11.88
C ILE A 219 -14.51 0.83 10.58
N PRO A 220 -13.16 0.74 10.59
CA PRO A 220 -12.39 0.49 9.36
C PRO A 220 -12.80 -0.81 8.66
N PHE A 221 -13.00 -1.89 9.43
CA PHE A 221 -13.43 -3.19 8.89
C PHE A 221 -14.85 -3.15 8.33
N ALA A 222 -15.79 -2.56 9.10
CA ALA A 222 -17.17 -2.44 8.68
C ALA A 222 -17.32 -1.56 7.42
N THR A 223 -16.54 -0.48 7.33
CA THR A 223 -16.55 0.41 6.17
C THR A 223 -16.00 -0.28 4.93
N TRP A 224 -14.86 -0.97 5.04
CA TRP A 224 -14.31 -1.74 3.93
C TRP A 224 -15.27 -2.85 3.49
N LEU A 225 -15.85 -3.61 4.44
CA LEU A 225 -16.82 -4.66 4.13
C LEU A 225 -18.08 -4.10 3.46
N GLY A 226 -18.60 -2.97 3.94
CA GLY A 226 -19.74 -2.28 3.33
C GLY A 226 -19.43 -1.83 1.90
N TRP A 227 -18.20 -1.35 1.65
CA TRP A 227 -17.74 -1.02 0.31
C TRP A 227 -17.68 -2.25 -0.60
N VAL A 228 -17.08 -3.34 -0.14
CA VAL A 228 -17.01 -4.60 -0.90
C VAL A 228 -18.41 -5.11 -1.26
N ALA A 229 -19.36 -5.03 -0.32
CA ALA A 229 -20.75 -5.38 -0.57
C ALA A 229 -21.41 -4.47 -1.61
N LEU A 230 -21.12 -3.17 -1.60
CA LEU A 230 -21.59 -2.22 -2.62
C LEU A 230 -21.02 -2.56 -4.01
N ALA A 231 -19.70 -2.75 -4.12
CA ALA A 231 -19.04 -3.08 -5.37
C ALA A 231 -19.60 -4.40 -5.94
N HIS A 232 -19.80 -5.39 -5.09
CA HIS A 232 -20.45 -6.65 -5.44
C HIS A 232 -21.85 -6.45 -6.02
N ALA A 233 -22.70 -5.67 -5.33
CA ALA A 233 -24.06 -5.39 -5.80
C ALA A 233 -24.08 -4.68 -7.16
N ARG A 234 -23.04 -3.87 -7.47
CA ARG A 234 -22.89 -3.20 -8.77
C ARG A 234 -22.46 -4.13 -9.89
N PHE A 235 -21.53 -5.05 -9.61
CA PHE A 235 -21.01 -5.96 -10.63
C PHE A 235 -21.84 -7.24 -10.80
N GLY A 236 -22.73 -7.57 -9.86
CA GLY A 236 -23.64 -8.70 -9.95
C GLY A 236 -22.94 -10.07 -9.79
N GLU A 237 -21.78 -10.11 -9.15
CA GLU A 237 -20.93 -11.31 -9.03
C GLU A 237 -20.67 -11.65 -7.58
N SER A 238 -20.67 -12.96 -7.24
CA SER A 238 -20.48 -13.41 -5.87
C SER A 238 -19.02 -13.26 -5.39
N LEU A 239 -18.63 -12.07 -4.94
CA LEU A 239 -17.36 -11.82 -4.25
C LEU A 239 -17.40 -12.44 -2.84
N TRP A 240 -17.15 -13.75 -2.73
CA TRP A 240 -16.67 -14.27 -1.46
C TRP A 240 -15.13 -14.11 -1.43
N PRO A 241 -14.55 -13.43 -0.43
CA PRO A 241 -13.14 -13.01 -0.41
C PRO A 241 -12.11 -14.15 -0.46
N LEU A 242 -12.55 -15.41 -0.52
CA LEU A 242 -11.71 -16.61 -0.58
C LEU A 242 -11.53 -17.17 -1.99
N ARG A 243 -12.12 -16.56 -3.03
CA ARG A 243 -12.07 -17.09 -4.40
C ARG A 243 -10.99 -16.47 -5.29
N ALA A 244 -10.12 -15.61 -4.75
CA ALA A 244 -8.91 -15.18 -5.45
C ALA A 244 -7.99 -16.40 -5.61
N GLN A 245 -8.04 -17.02 -6.79
CA GLN A 245 -7.31 -18.25 -7.07
C GLN A 245 -5.80 -18.00 -6.90
N GLY A 246 -5.21 -18.58 -5.85
CA GLY A 246 -3.75 -18.63 -5.68
C GLY A 246 -3.09 -17.49 -4.90
N ASP A 247 -3.87 -16.58 -4.30
CA ASP A 247 -3.32 -15.44 -3.52
C ASP A 247 -3.00 -15.78 -2.05
N VAL A 248 -3.57 -16.87 -1.52
CA VAL A 248 -3.28 -17.38 -0.17
C VAL A 248 -2.81 -18.82 -0.27
N GLY A 249 -1.73 -19.14 0.45
CA GLY A 249 -1.11 -20.45 0.47
C GLY A 249 -0.85 -20.97 1.88
N ALA A 250 -0.35 -22.21 1.96
CA ALA A 250 0.17 -22.74 3.22
C ALA A 250 1.44 -21.96 3.64
N PRO A 251 1.69 -21.80 4.96
CA PRO A 251 2.82 -21.02 5.47
C PRO A 251 4.15 -21.37 4.79
N PHE A 252 4.76 -20.37 4.13
CA PHE A 252 6.03 -20.44 3.38
C PHE A 252 6.06 -21.39 2.16
N VAL A 253 5.05 -22.25 1.97
CA VAL A 253 5.06 -23.28 0.92
C VAL A 253 5.15 -22.65 -0.47
N GLU A 254 4.31 -21.66 -0.73
CA GLU A 254 4.30 -21.02 -2.06
C GLU A 254 5.54 -20.18 -2.30
N MET A 255 6.13 -19.59 -1.25
CA MET A 255 7.40 -18.87 -1.33
C MET A 255 8.53 -19.82 -1.77
N PHE A 256 8.67 -20.97 -1.11
CA PHE A 256 9.73 -21.93 -1.43
C PHE A 256 9.57 -22.54 -2.83
N ARG A 257 8.35 -22.69 -3.33
CA ARG A 257 8.08 -23.15 -4.70
C ARG A 257 8.58 -22.19 -5.78
N GLN A 258 8.78 -20.91 -5.47
CA GLN A 258 9.26 -19.92 -6.45
C GLN A 258 10.78 -19.77 -6.47
N LEU A 259 11.53 -20.40 -5.54
CA LEU A 259 12.98 -20.21 -5.39
C LEU A 259 13.77 -20.39 -6.69
N GLU A 260 13.45 -21.42 -7.48
CA GLU A 260 14.15 -21.72 -8.73
C GLU A 260 13.89 -20.70 -9.84
N ARG A 261 12.84 -19.90 -9.71
CA ARG A 261 12.40 -18.89 -10.70
C ARG A 261 12.84 -17.48 -10.35
N TRP A 262 13.34 -17.29 -9.12
CA TRP A 262 13.69 -15.98 -8.61
C TRP A 262 14.93 -15.40 -9.29
N LYS A 263 14.80 -14.13 -9.65
CA LYS A 263 15.88 -13.28 -10.14
C LYS A 263 16.45 -12.47 -8.96
N ALA A 264 17.50 -11.70 -9.23
CA ALA A 264 18.18 -10.91 -8.21
C ALA A 264 17.25 -9.99 -7.40
N MET A 265 16.25 -9.37 -8.05
CA MET A 265 15.29 -8.48 -7.37
C MET A 265 14.32 -9.23 -6.45
N ASP A 266 13.94 -10.45 -6.79
CA ASP A 266 13.09 -11.30 -5.96
C ASP A 266 13.85 -11.70 -4.69
N VAL A 267 15.10 -12.13 -4.86
CA VAL A 267 16.00 -12.47 -3.73
C VAL A 267 16.22 -11.26 -2.83
N LEU A 268 16.54 -10.09 -3.39
CA LEU A 268 16.75 -8.87 -2.63
C LEU A 268 15.50 -8.49 -1.81
N THR A 269 14.32 -8.59 -2.42
CA THR A 269 13.03 -8.28 -1.78
C THR A 269 12.81 -9.17 -0.55
N VAL A 270 12.99 -10.48 -0.71
CA VAL A 270 12.80 -11.48 0.34
C VAL A 270 13.82 -11.31 1.46
N VAL A 271 15.10 -11.07 1.12
CA VAL A 271 16.16 -10.84 2.12
C VAL A 271 15.86 -9.61 2.97
N LEU A 272 15.46 -8.50 2.35
CA LEU A 272 15.14 -7.28 3.08
C LEU A 272 13.86 -7.41 3.91
N ALA A 273 12.83 -8.10 3.39
CA ALA A 273 11.62 -8.40 4.14
C ALA A 273 11.91 -9.31 5.35
N GLY A 274 12.76 -10.33 5.17
CA GLY A 274 13.22 -11.22 6.23
C GLY A 274 14.03 -10.47 7.30
N ALA A 275 14.96 -9.60 6.90
CA ALA A 275 15.71 -8.75 7.82
C ALA A 275 14.78 -7.82 8.64
N ALA A 276 13.79 -7.22 7.99
CA ALA A 276 12.77 -6.41 8.64
C ALA A 276 11.92 -7.23 9.64
N ALA A 277 11.50 -8.44 9.26
CA ALA A 277 10.75 -9.34 10.14
C ALA A 277 11.56 -9.76 11.38
N ILE A 278 12.86 -10.05 11.21
CA ILE A 278 13.77 -10.37 12.33
C ILE A 278 13.91 -9.17 13.26
N ALA A 279 14.15 -7.96 12.72
CA ALA A 279 14.24 -6.74 13.52
C ALA A 279 12.97 -6.49 14.32
N VAL A 280 11.80 -6.66 13.69
CA VAL A 280 10.50 -6.54 14.33
C VAL A 280 10.32 -7.57 15.45
N ALA A 281 10.66 -8.84 15.21
CA ALA A 281 10.55 -9.90 16.21
C ALA A 281 11.41 -9.60 17.46
N VAL A 282 12.59 -9.03 17.27
CA VAL A 282 13.45 -8.56 18.37
C VAL A 282 12.84 -7.37 19.09
N ALA A 283 12.28 -6.39 18.36
CA ALA A 283 11.66 -5.20 18.94
C ALA A 283 10.43 -5.53 19.80
N VAL A 284 9.50 -6.37 19.32
CA VAL A 284 8.30 -6.78 20.08
C VAL A 284 8.66 -7.46 21.40
N ARG A 285 9.74 -8.24 21.42
CA ARG A 285 10.21 -8.88 22.67
C ARG A 285 10.66 -7.86 23.71
N ARG A 286 11.27 -6.76 23.27
CA ARG A 286 11.76 -5.68 24.15
C ARG A 286 10.65 -4.73 24.55
N HIS A 287 9.65 -4.55 23.71
CA HIS A 287 8.67 -3.49 23.82
C HIS A 287 7.28 -3.96 23.37
N ARG A 288 6.58 -4.62 24.29
CA ARG A 288 5.31 -5.29 24.00
C ARG A 288 4.15 -4.34 23.74
N ASP A 289 4.27 -3.08 24.13
CA ASP A 289 3.22 -2.06 23.96
C ASP A 289 3.42 -1.22 22.68
N GLY A 290 4.45 -1.55 21.89
CA GLY A 290 4.81 -0.82 20.68
C GLY A 290 3.87 -1.06 19.51
N LEU A 291 3.15 -0.03 19.08
CA LEU A 291 2.24 -0.14 17.92
C LEU A 291 2.95 -0.59 16.63
N LEU A 292 4.07 0.05 16.27
CA LEU A 292 4.73 -0.19 14.98
C LEU A 292 5.39 -1.58 14.88
N PRO A 293 6.01 -2.13 15.94
CA PRO A 293 6.42 -3.54 15.97
C PRO A 293 5.26 -4.53 15.78
N TRP A 294 4.10 -4.30 16.40
CA TRP A 294 2.94 -5.18 16.19
C TRP A 294 2.35 -5.09 14.76
N VAL A 295 2.41 -3.92 14.13
CA VAL A 295 2.14 -3.80 12.68
C VAL A 295 3.12 -4.66 11.89
N GLY A 296 4.41 -4.60 12.21
CA GLY A 296 5.42 -5.45 11.59
C GLY A 296 5.12 -6.95 11.78
N VAL A 297 4.69 -7.37 12.97
CA VAL A 297 4.32 -8.78 13.23
C VAL A 297 3.14 -9.20 12.36
N ALA A 298 2.12 -8.36 12.25
CA ALA A 298 0.95 -8.66 11.42
C ALA A 298 1.33 -8.84 9.95
N PHE A 299 2.19 -7.98 9.40
CA PHE A 299 2.65 -8.09 8.02
C PHE A 299 3.68 -9.20 7.80
N ALA A 300 4.52 -9.52 8.79
CA ALA A 300 5.38 -10.69 8.75
C ALA A 300 4.56 -12.00 8.76
N ALA A 301 3.50 -12.06 9.56
CA ALA A 301 2.56 -13.19 9.56
C ALA A 301 1.85 -13.30 8.21
N LEU A 302 1.35 -12.18 7.67
CA LEU A 302 0.77 -12.13 6.33
C LEU A 302 1.75 -12.66 5.28
N ALA A 303 3.02 -12.25 5.32
CA ALA A 303 4.06 -12.70 4.39
C ALA A 303 4.12 -14.23 4.29
N THR A 304 4.00 -14.93 5.42
CA THR A 304 4.03 -16.40 5.45
C THR A 304 2.88 -17.03 4.68
N LEU A 305 1.72 -16.36 4.59
CA LEU A 305 0.49 -16.88 4.01
C LEU A 305 0.29 -16.47 2.54
N LEU A 306 1.19 -15.65 1.99
CA LEU A 306 1.07 -15.17 0.61
C LEU A 306 1.20 -16.32 -0.38
N GLY A 307 0.32 -16.32 -1.38
CA GLY A 307 0.27 -17.34 -2.40
C GLY A 307 1.31 -17.18 -3.51
N ALA A 308 1.30 -18.11 -4.45
CA ALA A 308 2.31 -18.23 -5.50
C ALA A 308 2.30 -17.02 -6.46
N SER A 309 1.12 -16.46 -6.77
CA SER A 309 0.97 -15.26 -7.61
C SER A 309 1.73 -14.06 -7.05
N ILE A 310 1.77 -13.94 -5.72
CA ILE A 310 2.39 -12.82 -5.01
C ILE A 310 3.90 -13.00 -4.90
N TRP A 311 4.36 -14.23 -4.69
CA TRP A 311 5.80 -14.55 -4.63
C TRP A 311 6.47 -14.75 -5.99
N ALA A 312 5.69 -14.88 -7.07
CA ALA A 312 6.22 -15.09 -8.42
C ALA A 312 7.03 -13.89 -8.92
N GLU A 313 6.68 -12.67 -8.49
CA GLU A 313 7.34 -11.45 -8.91
C GLU A 313 7.60 -10.51 -7.72
N TRP A 314 8.82 -9.98 -7.65
CA TRP A 314 9.28 -9.10 -6.57
C TRP A 314 8.33 -7.92 -6.35
N PHE A 315 7.78 -7.34 -7.43
CA PHE A 315 6.95 -6.15 -7.28
C PHE A 315 5.62 -6.43 -6.58
N ASN A 316 5.09 -7.66 -6.64
CA ASN A 316 3.84 -8.05 -6.00
C ASN A 316 4.02 -8.21 -4.50
N SER A 317 5.04 -8.98 -4.12
CA SER A 317 5.41 -9.20 -2.71
C SER A 317 5.92 -7.90 -2.06
N ALA A 318 6.82 -7.16 -2.72
CA ALA A 318 7.43 -5.95 -2.16
C ALA A 318 6.37 -4.88 -1.83
N ARG A 319 5.45 -4.57 -2.75
CA ARG A 319 4.41 -3.57 -2.51
C ARG A 319 3.48 -3.95 -1.36
N LEU A 320 3.15 -5.24 -1.24
CA LEU A 320 2.24 -5.73 -0.21
C LEU A 320 2.87 -5.68 1.17
N LEU A 321 4.17 -5.95 1.24
CA LEU A 321 4.97 -5.94 2.45
C LEU A 321 5.54 -4.56 2.79
N LEU A 322 5.19 -3.49 2.06
CA LEU A 322 5.65 -2.12 2.33
C LEU A 322 5.57 -1.72 3.83
N PRO A 323 4.48 -2.02 4.58
CA PRO A 323 4.42 -1.72 6.01
C PRO A 323 5.43 -2.50 6.86
N LEU A 324 5.84 -3.70 6.45
CA LEU A 324 6.89 -4.48 7.12
C LEU A 324 8.25 -3.76 7.01
N TYR A 325 8.58 -3.17 5.86
CA TYR A 325 9.81 -2.38 5.70
C TYR A 325 9.80 -1.14 6.61
N ALA A 326 8.67 -0.43 6.68
CA ALA A 326 8.51 0.71 7.58
C ALA A 326 8.62 0.30 9.06
N ALA A 327 7.98 -0.81 9.43
CA ALA A 327 8.08 -1.36 10.78
C ALA A 327 9.50 -1.83 11.12
N GLY A 328 10.22 -2.43 10.17
CA GLY A 328 11.61 -2.84 10.33
C GLY A 328 12.54 -1.64 10.58
N LEU A 329 12.40 -0.56 9.82
CA LEU A 329 13.13 0.69 10.09
C LEU A 329 12.81 1.25 11.48
N GLY A 330 11.53 1.22 11.84
CA GLY A 330 11.07 1.58 13.19
C GLY A 330 11.74 0.72 14.27
N ALA A 331 11.76 -0.60 14.09
CA ALA A 331 12.32 -1.55 15.05
C ALA A 331 13.81 -1.33 15.31
N VAL A 332 14.58 -0.93 14.29
CA VAL A 332 16.03 -0.70 14.40
C VAL A 332 16.34 0.71 14.90
N TYR A 333 15.58 1.72 14.46
CA TYR A 333 15.93 3.13 14.65
C TYR A 333 14.85 3.93 15.40
N GLY A 334 13.91 3.29 16.09
CA GLY A 334 12.78 3.93 16.76
C GLY A 334 13.19 4.88 17.90
N ARG A 335 12.45 5.99 18.05
CA ARG A 335 12.70 7.02 19.10
C ARG A 335 12.32 6.61 20.51
N GLU A 336 11.29 5.78 20.64
CA GLU A 336 10.83 5.30 21.94
C GLU A 336 11.36 3.89 22.16
N PRO A 337 11.46 3.43 23.43
CA PRO A 337 11.46 2.01 23.71
C PRO A 337 10.19 1.45 23.07
N MET A 338 10.39 0.86 21.91
CA MET A 338 9.48 0.95 20.79
C MET A 338 8.23 0.11 20.91
#